data_AF-A0AAV0XUJ4-F1
#
_entry.id   AF-A0AAV0XUJ4-F1
#
_cell.length_a   1.000
_cell.length_b   1.000
_cell.length_c   1.000
_cell.angle_alpha   90.00
_cell.angle_beta   90.00
_cell.angle_gamma   90.00
#
_symmetry.space_group_name_H-M   'P 1'
#
loop_
_entity.id
_entity.type
_entity.pdbx_description
1 polymer ?
#
loop_
_entity_poly.entity_id
_entity_poly.type
_entity_poly.pdbx_seq_one_letter_code
_entity_poly.pdbx_strand_id
1 'polypeptide(L)'
;MASCFICLVGVNSFKSLIRHIKLFHSFENIIEYKCIEPSCGRSYNSFDSFSRHLLTHTLVNQESSSNLHIEPTQIDDILNQQSNEQLEISSCSNISIKAFKNLVTEDGIMLISKWYNEAVVPRNKVQILINDLNGFNDKCMQILKKEVLDNLKKNNSDENSISKISVMFDVINDPFTYHF
;
A
#
# COMPACT_ATOMS: atom_id res chain seq x y z
N MET A 1 -19.25 7.79 -14.11
CA MET A 1 -17.92 7.14 -14.01
C MET A 1 -17.86 6.62 -12.59
N ALA A 2 -17.69 5.31 -12.41
CA ALA A 2 -17.83 4.69 -11.08
C ALA A 2 -16.60 5.03 -10.23
N SER A 3 -16.78 5.51 -9.00
CA SER A 3 -15.68 5.99 -8.16
C SER A 3 -15.58 5.23 -6.84
N CYS A 4 -14.35 5.02 -6.37
CA CYS A 4 -14.11 4.41 -5.06
C CYS A 4 -14.45 5.37 -3.92
N PHE A 5 -15.27 4.95 -2.95
CA PHE A 5 -15.60 5.80 -1.81
C PHE A 5 -14.44 5.99 -0.81
N ILE A 6 -13.40 5.16 -0.89
CA ILE A 6 -12.24 5.17 0.02
C ILE A 6 -11.15 6.10 -0.52
N CYS A 7 -10.78 5.93 -1.80
CA CYS A 7 -9.66 6.67 -2.41
C CYS A 7 -10.06 7.55 -3.60
N LEU A 8 -11.36 7.65 -3.91
CA LEU A 8 -11.94 8.49 -4.97
C LEU A 8 -11.42 8.21 -6.39
N VAL A 9 -10.69 7.10 -6.58
CA VAL A 9 -10.24 6.66 -7.91
C VAL A 9 -11.45 6.34 -8.78
N GLY A 10 -11.53 7.02 -9.92
CA GLY A 10 -12.51 6.76 -10.96
C GLY A 10 -12.12 5.57 -11.83
N VAL A 11 -13.07 4.68 -12.08
CA VAL A 11 -12.91 3.51 -12.94
C VAL A 11 -14.04 3.43 -13.97
N ASN A 12 -13.77 2.68 -15.04
CA ASN A 12 -14.62 2.62 -16.22
C ASN A 12 -15.88 1.74 -16.07
N SER A 13 -16.01 0.95 -15.00
CA SER A 13 -17.21 0.14 -14.75
C SER A 13 -17.37 -0.24 -13.28
N PHE A 14 -18.60 -0.58 -12.87
CA PHE A 14 -18.88 -1.07 -11.52
C PHE A 14 -18.23 -2.43 -11.22
N LYS A 15 -18.07 -3.30 -12.23
CA LYS A 15 -17.28 -4.55 -12.09
C LYS A 15 -15.81 -4.25 -11.81
N SER A 16 -15.23 -3.27 -12.52
CA SER A 16 -13.88 -2.78 -12.25
C SER A 16 -13.77 -2.17 -10.85
N LEU A 17 -14.81 -1.48 -10.38
CA LEU A 17 -14.85 -0.88 -9.04
C LEU A 17 -14.87 -1.94 -7.93
N ILE A 18 -15.72 -2.97 -8.07
CA ILE A 18 -15.78 -4.10 -7.13
C ILE A 18 -14.42 -4.79 -7.05
N ARG A 19 -13.78 -5.04 -8.20
CA ARG A 19 -12.45 -5.64 -8.26
C ARG A 19 -11.40 -4.75 -7.60
N HIS A 20 -11.43 -3.43 -7.87
CA HIS A 20 -10.53 -2.48 -7.24
C HIS A 20 -10.65 -2.53 -5.71
N ILE A 21 -11.87 -2.52 -5.17
CA ILE A 21 -12.05 -2.51 -3.72
C ILE A 21 -11.54 -3.79 -3.07
N LYS A 22 -11.79 -4.95 -3.70
CA LYS A 22 -11.27 -6.25 -3.21
C LYS A 22 -9.75 -6.36 -3.20
N LEU A 23 -9.07 -5.67 -4.12
CA LEU A 23 -7.62 -5.83 -4.30
C LEU A 23 -6.80 -4.77 -3.56
N PHE A 24 -7.34 -3.56 -3.38
CA PHE A 24 -6.56 -2.41 -2.94
C PHE A 24 -6.96 -1.88 -1.55
N HIS A 25 -8.04 -2.38 -0.96
CA HIS A 25 -8.51 -1.94 0.36
C HIS A 25 -8.71 -3.13 1.29
N SER A 26 -8.26 -3.00 2.54
CA SER A 26 -8.59 -3.96 3.61
C SER A 26 -9.99 -3.69 4.14
N PHE A 27 -10.74 -4.76 4.41
CA PHE A 27 -12.10 -4.70 4.94
C PHE A 27 -12.15 -4.56 6.46
N GLU A 28 -11.02 -4.76 7.15
CA GLU A 28 -10.94 -4.86 8.62
C GLU A 28 -11.33 -3.58 9.35
N ASN A 29 -11.22 -2.41 8.69
CA ASN A 29 -11.55 -1.11 9.26
C ASN A 29 -12.77 -0.44 8.61
N ILE A 30 -13.49 -1.13 7.73
CA ILE A 30 -14.64 -0.56 7.01
C ILE A 30 -15.92 -0.94 7.76
N ILE A 31 -16.46 0.03 8.50
CA ILE A 31 -17.70 -0.12 9.27
C ILE A 31 -18.93 0.00 8.34
N GLU A 32 -18.84 0.81 7.28
CA GLU A 32 -19.88 0.94 6.26
C GLU A 32 -19.30 1.14 4.85
N TYR A 33 -19.96 0.55 3.86
CA TYR A 33 -19.68 0.72 2.43
C TYR A 33 -20.70 1.69 1.84
N LYS A 34 -20.24 2.89 1.46
CA LYS A 34 -21.11 3.95 0.95
C LYS A 34 -21.06 4.06 -0.56
N CYS A 35 -22.24 4.09 -1.19
CA CYS A 35 -22.37 4.43 -2.60
C CYS A 35 -22.34 5.95 -2.77
N ILE A 36 -21.32 6.45 -3.47
CA ILE A 36 -21.14 7.88 -3.78
C ILE A 36 -21.65 8.27 -5.16
N GLU A 37 -22.37 7.37 -5.85
CA GLU A 37 -23.00 7.71 -7.13
C GLU A 37 -24.07 8.81 -6.94
N PRO A 38 -24.20 9.72 -7.91
CA PRO A 38 -25.23 10.75 -7.89
C PRO A 38 -26.62 10.13 -7.69
N SER A 39 -27.39 10.69 -6.76
CA SER A 39 -28.76 10.25 -6.45
C SER A 39 -28.90 8.85 -5.80
N CYS A 40 -27.82 8.21 -5.34
CA CYS A 40 -27.90 6.93 -4.63
C CYS A 40 -27.72 7.07 -3.11
N GLY A 41 -26.53 7.45 -2.65
CA GLY A 41 -26.22 7.70 -1.24
C GLY A 41 -26.41 6.52 -0.27
N ARG A 42 -26.64 5.29 -0.75
CA ARG A 42 -26.91 4.11 0.09
C ARG A 42 -25.65 3.61 0.81
N SER A 43 -25.81 3.18 2.07
CA SER A 43 -24.77 2.52 2.87
C SER A 43 -25.10 1.05 3.13
N TYR A 44 -24.07 0.21 3.25
CA TYR A 44 -24.18 -1.22 3.54
C TYR A 44 -23.17 -1.61 4.63
N ASN A 45 -23.51 -2.56 5.48
CA ASN A 45 -22.61 -3.11 6.50
C ASN A 45 -21.79 -4.31 6.00
N SER A 46 -22.07 -4.82 4.80
CA SER A 46 -21.32 -5.92 4.20
C SER A 46 -20.91 -5.64 2.76
N PHE A 47 -19.71 -6.08 2.41
CA PHE A 47 -19.17 -5.92 1.07
C PHE A 47 -20.02 -6.66 0.02
N ASP A 48 -20.54 -7.84 0.34
CA ASP A 48 -21.34 -8.62 -0.61
C ASP A 48 -22.64 -7.90 -0.99
N SER A 49 -23.30 -7.28 -0.01
CA SER A 49 -24.49 -6.45 -0.26
C SER A 49 -24.15 -5.22 -1.09
N PHE A 50 -23.06 -4.55 -0.76
CA PHE A 50 -22.57 -3.40 -1.52
C PHE A 50 -22.20 -3.78 -2.97
N SER A 51 -21.51 -4.90 -3.17
CA SER A 51 -21.07 -5.34 -4.50
C SER A 51 -22.26 -5.69 -5.40
N ARG A 52 -23.26 -6.41 -4.87
CA ARG A 52 -24.53 -6.66 -5.58
C ARG A 52 -25.23 -5.36 -5.93
N HIS A 53 -25.28 -4.41 -5.00
CA HIS A 53 -25.85 -3.11 -5.25
C HIS A 53 -25.13 -2.34 -6.36
N LEU A 54 -23.79 -2.32 -6.40
CA LEU A 54 -23.04 -1.63 -7.46
C LEU A 54 -23.38 -2.17 -8.85
N LEU A 55 -23.72 -3.47 -8.96
CA LEU A 55 -24.18 -4.04 -10.22
C LEU A 55 -25.57 -3.55 -10.63
N THR A 56 -26.42 -3.10 -9.71
CA THR A 56 -27.73 -2.52 -10.05
C THR A 56 -27.57 -1.20 -10.82
N HIS A 57 -26.50 -0.43 -10.62
CA HIS A 57 -26.22 0.75 -11.43
C HIS A 57 -25.92 0.43 -12.90
N THR A 58 -25.47 -0.80 -13.19
CA THR A 58 -25.33 -1.25 -14.60
C THR A 58 -26.67 -1.55 -15.26
N LEU A 59 -27.71 -1.84 -14.48
CA LEU A 59 -29.05 -2.16 -14.95
C LEU A 59 -29.97 -0.92 -14.96
N VAL A 60 -29.77 0.00 -14.01
CA VAL A 60 -30.60 1.21 -13.83
C VAL A 60 -30.29 2.31 -14.86
N ASN A 61 -29.23 2.19 -15.66
CA ASN A 61 -29.03 3.05 -16.84
C ASN A 61 -30.05 2.78 -17.98
N GLN A 62 -31.04 1.91 -17.78
CA GLN A 62 -32.18 1.78 -18.68
C GLN A 62 -33.53 2.19 -18.10
N GLU A 63 -33.75 2.27 -16.79
CA GLU A 63 -35.05 2.68 -16.26
C GLU A 63 -34.94 3.51 -14.98
N SER A 64 -35.24 4.80 -15.12
CA SER A 64 -35.66 5.69 -14.06
C SER A 64 -36.98 5.21 -13.45
N SER A 65 -37.02 4.92 -12.14
CA SER A 65 -37.99 5.48 -11.16
C SER A 65 -38.06 4.73 -9.81
N SER A 66 -38.10 5.55 -8.75
CA SER A 66 -38.79 5.41 -7.44
C SER A 66 -38.61 4.17 -6.53
N ASN A 67 -37.97 4.43 -5.37
CA ASN A 67 -38.37 4.12 -3.98
C ASN A 67 -39.16 2.83 -3.67
N LEU A 68 -38.63 2.01 -2.76
CA LEU A 68 -39.20 1.81 -1.41
C LEU A 68 -38.27 1.01 -0.46
N HIS A 69 -38.29 1.51 0.78
CA HIS A 69 -37.84 1.05 2.09
C HIS A 69 -37.65 -0.48 2.32
N ILE A 70 -36.73 -0.86 3.23
CA ILE A 70 -36.98 -1.62 4.48
C ILE A 70 -35.70 -1.66 5.35
N GLU A 71 -35.89 -1.43 6.64
CA GLU A 71 -34.95 -1.41 7.78
C GLU A 71 -34.47 -2.82 8.23
N PRO A 72 -33.46 -2.92 9.13
CA PRO A 72 -32.59 -4.09 9.29
C PRO A 72 -33.12 -5.12 10.29
N THR A 73 -32.78 -6.40 10.06
CA THR A 73 -32.99 -7.46 11.05
C THR A 73 -31.65 -8.00 11.52
N GLN A 74 -31.50 -8.01 12.83
CA GLN A 74 -30.36 -8.48 13.60
C GLN A 74 -30.29 -10.00 13.57
N ILE A 75 -29.10 -10.56 13.38
CA ILE A 75 -28.77 -11.90 13.86
C ILE A 75 -27.34 -11.86 14.37
N ASP A 76 -27.24 -11.97 15.69
CA ASP A 76 -26.04 -12.31 16.44
C ASP A 76 -25.44 -13.62 15.92
N ASP A 77 -24.12 -13.71 15.82
CA ASP A 77 -23.44 -14.87 16.38
C ASP A 77 -21.95 -14.64 16.64
N ILE A 78 -21.52 -15.27 17.71
CA ILE A 78 -20.36 -15.01 18.55
C ILE A 78 -19.22 -16.01 18.24
N LEU A 79 -17.98 -15.58 18.55
CA LEU A 79 -16.73 -16.35 18.68
C LEU A 79 -16.06 -16.79 17.34
N ASN A 80 -14.74 -16.70 17.15
CA ASN A 80 -13.68 -17.01 18.10
C ASN A 80 -12.30 -16.46 17.66
N GLN A 81 -11.41 -16.46 18.64
CA GLN A 81 -10.09 -15.84 18.82
C GLN A 81 -8.94 -16.26 17.89
N GLN A 82 -7.89 -15.43 17.97
CA GLN A 82 -6.46 -15.62 17.64
C GLN A 82 -6.09 -15.50 16.15
N SER A 83 -5.11 -14.68 15.76
CA SER A 83 -3.78 -14.51 16.36
C SER A 83 -3.21 -13.09 16.21
N ASN A 84 -2.73 -12.54 17.33
CA ASN A 84 -1.72 -11.49 17.37
C ASN A 84 -0.43 -12.00 16.70
N GLU A 85 -0.02 -11.41 15.58
CA GLU A 85 1.41 -11.31 15.28
C GLU A 85 1.84 -9.87 15.58
N GLN A 86 2.30 -9.74 16.82
CA GLN A 86 3.05 -8.61 17.31
C GLN A 86 4.35 -8.55 16.49
N LEU A 87 4.49 -7.53 15.65
CA LEU A 87 5.71 -7.24 14.91
C LEU A 87 6.77 -6.83 15.95
N GLU A 88 7.47 -7.83 16.47
CA GLU A 88 8.61 -7.61 17.36
C GLU A 88 9.71 -6.90 16.56
N ILE A 89 9.84 -5.60 16.79
CA ILE A 89 11.06 -4.87 16.48
C ILE A 89 12.13 -5.44 17.42
N SER A 90 12.75 -6.54 16.99
CA SER A 90 13.93 -7.11 17.63
C SER A 90 14.94 -6.00 17.84
N SER A 91 15.40 -5.81 19.08
CA SER A 91 16.54 -4.97 19.38
C SER A 91 17.70 -5.39 18.48
N CYS A 92 18.23 -4.46 17.70
CA CYS A 92 19.19 -4.77 16.64
C CYS A 92 20.56 -5.08 17.25
N SER A 93 20.79 -6.35 17.59
CA SER A 93 22.11 -6.88 17.87
C SER A 93 22.86 -7.12 16.55
N ASN A 94 23.92 -6.33 16.30
CA ASN A 94 24.97 -6.55 15.27
C ASN A 94 24.52 -7.24 13.96
N ILE A 95 23.64 -6.60 13.18
CA ILE A 95 23.36 -7.07 11.82
C ILE A 95 24.62 -6.92 10.94
N SER A 96 25.00 -8.00 10.25
CA SER A 96 26.10 -7.95 9.27
C SER A 96 25.69 -7.08 8.07
N ILE A 97 26.62 -6.31 7.49
CA ILE A 97 26.38 -5.53 6.26
C ILE A 97 25.76 -6.41 5.17
N LYS A 98 26.23 -7.66 5.03
CA LYS A 98 25.70 -8.57 4.01
C LYS A 98 24.23 -8.93 4.28
N ALA A 99 23.88 -9.20 5.54
CA ALA A 99 22.51 -9.51 5.93
C ALA A 99 21.60 -8.30 5.73
N PHE A 100 22.07 -7.10 6.11
CA PHE A 100 21.36 -5.85 5.87
C PHE A 100 21.13 -5.60 4.37
N LYS A 101 22.17 -5.78 3.54
CA LYS A 101 22.08 -5.64 2.10
C LYS A 101 21.04 -6.60 1.51
N ASN A 102 21.09 -7.86 1.88
CA ASN A 102 20.13 -8.85 1.40
C ASN A 102 18.70 -8.45 1.77
N LEU A 103 18.46 -8.06 3.02
CA LEU A 103 17.14 -7.62 3.50
C LEU A 103 16.57 -6.49 2.65
N VAL A 104 17.32 -5.39 2.51
CA VAL A 104 16.88 -4.20 1.75
C VAL A 104 16.66 -4.55 0.28
N THR A 105 17.54 -5.37 -0.31
CA THR A 105 17.44 -5.73 -1.73
C THR A 105 16.26 -6.67 -1.98
N GLU A 106 16.02 -7.65 -1.10
CA GLU A 106 14.87 -8.58 -1.21
C GLU A 106 13.54 -7.84 -1.10
N ASP A 107 13.41 -6.91 -0.15
CA ASP A 107 12.22 -6.06 -0.01
C ASP A 107 12.04 -5.13 -1.21
N GLY A 108 13.14 -4.55 -1.72
CA GLY A 108 13.14 -3.74 -2.94
C GLY A 108 12.68 -4.54 -4.18
N ILE A 109 13.17 -5.77 -4.34
CA ILE A 109 12.76 -6.68 -5.42
C ILE A 109 11.28 -7.05 -5.27
N MET A 110 10.81 -7.37 -4.07
CA MET A 110 9.40 -7.69 -3.83
C MET A 110 8.52 -6.50 -4.25
N LEU A 111 8.92 -5.28 -3.91
CA LEU A 111 8.18 -4.07 -4.25
C LEU A 111 8.11 -3.86 -5.77
N ILE A 112 9.25 -3.92 -6.45
CA ILE A 112 9.33 -3.81 -7.91
C ILE A 112 8.51 -4.93 -8.56
N SER A 113 8.66 -6.17 -8.12
CA SER A 113 7.95 -7.32 -8.68
C SER A 113 6.44 -7.14 -8.58
N LYS A 114 5.93 -6.60 -7.47
CA LYS A 114 4.51 -6.23 -7.33
C LYS A 114 4.11 -5.21 -8.39
N TRP A 115 4.86 -4.13 -8.56
CA TRP A 115 4.57 -3.10 -9.57
C TRP A 115 4.66 -3.61 -11.01
N TYR A 116 5.61 -4.50 -11.31
CA TYR A 116 5.71 -5.14 -12.62
C TYR A 116 4.61 -6.21 -12.83
N ASN A 117 4.03 -6.79 -11.78
CA ASN A 117 2.92 -7.72 -11.94
C ASN A 117 1.57 -7.01 -12.19
N GLU A 118 1.49 -5.70 -11.99
CA GLU A 118 0.30 -4.90 -12.28
C GLU A 118 0.09 -4.71 -13.79
N ALA A 119 -0.79 -5.51 -14.38
CA ALA A 119 -1.10 -5.48 -15.82
C ALA A 119 -1.62 -4.11 -16.34
N VAL A 120 -2.09 -3.25 -15.44
CA VAL A 120 -2.62 -1.92 -15.77
C VAL A 120 -1.52 -0.86 -15.88
N VAL A 121 -0.36 -1.08 -15.24
CA VAL A 121 0.72 -0.10 -15.21
C VAL A 121 1.71 -0.40 -16.34
N PRO A 122 1.87 0.50 -17.32
CA PRO A 122 2.88 0.33 -18.36
C PRO A 122 4.28 0.21 -17.77
N ARG A 123 5.10 -0.69 -18.31
CA ARG A 123 6.48 -0.96 -17.85
C ARG A 123 7.33 0.30 -17.75
N ASN A 124 7.21 1.21 -18.71
CA ASN A 124 7.93 2.49 -18.71
C ASN A 124 7.50 3.42 -17.56
N LYS A 125 6.24 3.34 -17.09
CA LYS A 125 5.78 4.11 -15.92
C LYS A 125 6.34 3.54 -14.62
N VAL A 126 6.46 2.22 -14.51
CA VAL A 126 7.13 1.61 -13.36
C VAL A 126 8.60 2.03 -13.30
N GLN A 127 9.29 2.05 -14.44
CA GLN A 127 10.68 2.52 -14.49
C GLN A 127 10.81 4.00 -14.10
N ILE A 128 9.89 4.87 -14.53
CA ILE A 128 9.86 6.27 -14.11
C ILE A 128 9.70 6.36 -12.58
N LEU A 129 8.78 5.59 -12.00
CA LEU A 129 8.57 5.55 -10.55
C LEU A 129 9.84 5.11 -9.79
N ILE A 130 10.53 4.07 -10.29
CA ILE A 130 11.80 3.61 -9.72
C ILE A 130 12.85 4.73 -9.77
N ASN A 131 12.98 5.40 -10.92
CA ASN A 131 13.93 6.49 -11.09
C ASN A 131 13.60 7.68 -10.17
N ASP A 132 12.32 8.04 -10.04
CA ASP A 132 11.86 9.12 -9.16
C ASP A 132 12.13 8.79 -7.69
N LEU A 133 11.91 7.52 -7.29
CA LEU A 133 12.18 7.07 -5.92
C LEU A 133 13.68 7.03 -5.61
N ASN A 134 14.51 6.60 -6.54
CA ASN A 134 15.97 6.69 -6.44
C ASN A 134 16.43 8.15 -6.34
N GLY A 135 15.86 9.04 -7.17
CA GLY A 135 16.18 10.47 -7.11
C GLY A 135 15.74 11.16 -5.82
N PHE A 136 14.62 10.71 -5.23
CA PHE A 136 14.17 11.16 -3.91
C PHE A 136 15.10 10.65 -2.80
N ASN A 137 15.42 9.35 -2.82
CA ASN A 137 16.32 8.72 -1.86
C ASN A 137 17.71 9.36 -1.90
N ASP A 138 18.26 9.61 -3.09
CA ASP A 138 19.58 10.23 -3.26
C ASP A 138 19.71 11.55 -2.50
N LYS A 139 18.73 12.44 -2.65
CA LYS A 139 18.75 13.73 -1.97
C LYS A 139 18.61 13.57 -0.45
N CYS A 140 17.66 12.77 0.00
CA CYS A 140 17.36 12.63 1.43
C CYS A 140 18.47 11.88 2.17
N MET A 141 18.89 10.74 1.63
CA MET A 141 19.88 9.86 2.25
C MET A 141 21.28 10.45 2.20
N GLN A 142 21.66 11.24 1.18
CA GLN A 142 22.96 11.94 1.22
C GLN A 142 23.03 12.96 2.35
N ILE A 143 21.94 13.72 2.59
CA ILE A 143 21.88 14.69 3.70
C ILE A 143 21.98 13.95 5.04
N LEU A 144 21.16 12.91 5.23
CA LEU A 144 21.17 12.11 6.46
C LEU A 144 22.51 11.41 6.69
N LYS A 145 23.07 10.79 5.64
CA LYS A 145 24.39 10.13 5.68
C LYS A 145 25.47 11.11 6.12
N LYS A 146 25.50 12.31 5.54
CA LYS A 146 26.48 13.34 5.90
C LYS A 146 26.36 13.71 7.38
N GLU A 147 25.17 14.06 7.84
CA GLU A 147 24.95 14.50 9.22
C GLU A 147 25.30 13.40 10.24
N VAL A 148 24.91 12.15 9.95
CA VAL A 148 25.23 11.00 10.82
C VAL A 148 26.74 10.73 10.85
N LEU A 149 27.40 10.67 9.69
CA LEU A 149 28.83 10.38 9.63
C LEU A 149 29.67 11.49 10.26
N ASP A 150 29.29 12.76 10.08
CA ASP A 150 29.98 13.89 10.71
C ASP A 150 29.85 13.85 12.23
N ASN A 151 28.68 13.48 12.76
CA ASN A 151 28.49 13.31 14.21
C ASN A 151 29.27 12.11 14.77
N LEU A 152 29.35 10.99 14.05
CA LEU A 152 30.15 9.84 14.47
C LEU A 152 31.65 10.14 14.50
N LYS A 153 32.15 10.88 13.51
CA LYS A 153 33.54 11.35 13.46
C LYS A 153 33.87 12.30 14.62
N LYS A 154 32.98 13.25 14.93
CA LYS A 154 33.14 14.18 16.06
C LYS A 154 33.22 13.44 17.40
N ASN A 155 32.49 12.33 17.53
CA ASN A 155 32.44 11.54 18.77
C ASN A 155 33.55 10.48 18.86
N ASN A 156 34.59 10.52 18.02
CA ASN A 156 35.69 9.54 17.99
C ASN A 156 35.21 8.08 17.89
N SER A 157 34.13 7.82 17.14
CA SER A 157 33.68 6.45 16.85
C SER A 157 34.73 5.71 16.02
N ASP A 158 34.77 4.38 16.12
CA ASP A 158 35.74 3.59 15.37
C ASP A 158 35.49 3.66 13.85
N GLU A 159 36.58 3.74 13.09
CA GLU A 159 36.54 3.90 11.63
C GLU A 159 35.79 2.76 10.93
N ASN A 160 35.82 1.55 11.52
CA ASN A 160 35.12 0.38 11.01
C ASN A 160 33.59 0.54 11.15
N SER A 161 33.07 1.04 12.27
CA SER A 161 31.65 1.34 12.45
C SER A 161 31.18 2.48 11.54
N ILE A 162 31.99 3.53 11.36
CA ILE A 162 31.70 4.62 10.42
C ILE A 162 31.59 4.08 9.00
N SER A 163 32.53 3.22 8.59
CA SER A 163 32.51 2.56 7.27
C SER A 163 31.27 1.68 7.10
N LYS A 164 30.94 0.85 8.11
CA LYS A 164 29.72 0.01 8.10
C LYS A 164 28.45 0.82 7.89
N ILE A 165 28.28 1.89 8.67
CA ILE A 165 27.11 2.77 8.58
C ILE A 165 27.06 3.48 7.23
N SER A 166 28.21 3.93 6.71
CA SER A 166 28.29 4.52 5.37
C SER A 166 27.77 3.55 4.31
N VAL A 167 28.20 2.29 4.35
CA VAL A 167 27.75 1.26 3.40
C VAL A 167 26.26 0.96 3.56
N MET A 168 25.72 0.97 4.78
CA MET A 168 24.29 0.80 5.00
C MET A 168 23.47 1.94 4.37
N PHE A 169 23.94 3.18 4.47
CA PHE A 169 23.32 4.30 3.76
C PHE A 169 23.39 4.12 2.24
N ASP A 170 24.52 3.66 1.70
CA ASP A 170 24.65 3.42 0.26
C ASP A 170 23.66 2.36 -0.25
N VAL A 171 23.40 1.32 0.55
CA VAL A 171 22.41 0.29 0.24
C VAL A 171 20.97 0.85 0.26
N ILE A 172 20.61 1.70 1.23
CA ILE A 172 19.28 2.32 1.28
C ILE A 172 19.10 3.34 0.15
N ASN A 173 20.18 4.03 -0.22
CA ASN A 173 20.16 5.05 -1.27
C ASN A 173 19.74 4.47 -2.62
N ASP A 174 20.18 3.24 -2.88
CA ASP A 174 19.88 2.52 -4.09
C ASP A 174 19.43 1.09 -3.76
N PRO A 175 18.17 0.89 -3.36
CA PRO A 175 17.67 -0.42 -2.97
C PRO A 175 17.43 -1.35 -4.17
N PHE A 176 17.61 -0.85 -5.41
CA PHE A 176 17.23 -1.54 -6.65
C PHE A 176 18.42 -1.85 -7.58
N THR A 177 19.65 -1.56 -7.17
CA THR A 177 20.85 -1.48 -8.03
C THR A 177 21.24 -2.76 -8.79
N TYR A 178 20.61 -3.90 -8.49
CA TYR A 178 20.96 -5.20 -9.07
C TYR A 178 19.97 -5.72 -10.11
N HIS A 179 18.94 -4.95 -10.47
CA HIS A 179 17.92 -5.42 -11.41
C HIS A 179 17.47 -4.32 -12.38
N PHE A 180 18.07 -4.31 -13.59
CA PHE A 180 17.47 -4.40 -14.93
C PHE A 180 18.58 -4.26 -15.98
#